data_AF-A0A7S3HS12-F1
#
_entry.id   AF-A0A7S3HS12-F1
#
_cell.length_a   1.000
_cell.length_b   1.000
_cell.length_c   1.000
_cell.angle_alpha   90.00
_cell.angle_beta   90.00
_cell.angle_gamma   90.00
#
_symmetry.space_group_name_H-M   'P 1'
#
loop_
_entity.id
_entity.type
_entity.pdbx_description
1 polymer ?
#
loop_
_entity_poly.entity_id
_entity_poly.type
_entity_poly.pdbx_seq_one_letter_code
_entity_poly.pdbx_strand_id
1 'polypeptide(L)'
;DALRRMNFQEAEEQKDALERAIVSLVADSWKHPVKSLARLFWLGAPLKLQGRGGSGDYANLLPAELRARAPDLDGPDVAVLIAAMRREGLRDEALLQKVVGRLKVEGIHAGLSATDLVEMTEGLKELGGEDEAALRPLGQEILRRRGELNPDESHRVHAAFQAMKLPLPSVWMKPGAATKRGGSQILTTQAFAPQEGHEKKRRGNNEIERVSPPRVVRDYKMMSY
;
A
#
# COMPACT_ATOMS: atom_id res chain seq x y z
N ASP A 1 -18.44 5.74 -7.39
CA ASP A 1 -18.74 5.26 -8.75
C ASP A 1 -19.50 6.23 -9.63
N ALA A 2 -20.71 6.71 -9.28
CA ALA A 2 -21.43 7.69 -10.11
C ALA A 2 -20.63 8.98 -10.38
N LEU A 3 -19.98 9.55 -9.35
CA LEU A 3 -19.14 10.75 -9.49
C LEU A 3 -17.76 10.47 -10.16
N ARG A 4 -17.33 9.20 -10.23
CA ARG A 4 -16.15 8.77 -11.02
C ARG A 4 -16.50 8.68 -12.52
N ARG A 5 -17.79 8.50 -12.87
CA ARG A 5 -18.31 8.27 -14.23
C ARG A 5 -18.95 9.51 -14.87
N MET A 6 -19.23 10.56 -14.11
CA MET A 6 -19.67 11.84 -14.68
C MET A 6 -18.45 12.52 -15.30
N ASN A 7 -18.35 12.46 -16.62
CA ASN A 7 -17.65 13.49 -17.38
C ASN A 7 -18.14 14.87 -16.87
N PHE A 8 -17.20 15.80 -16.76
CA PHE A 8 -17.33 17.17 -16.24
C PHE A 8 -18.31 18.09 -17.02
N GLN A 9 -19.44 17.56 -17.50
CA GLN A 9 -20.41 18.31 -18.29
C GLN A 9 -21.16 19.38 -17.49
N GLU A 10 -21.10 19.35 -16.14
CA GLU A 10 -21.79 20.31 -15.24
C GLU A 10 -20.90 20.70 -14.04
N ALA A 11 -19.61 20.99 -14.27
CA ALA A 11 -18.65 21.26 -13.20
C ALA A 11 -19.06 22.43 -12.28
N GLU A 12 -19.69 23.47 -12.82
CA GLU A 12 -20.16 24.63 -12.05
C GLU A 12 -21.38 24.30 -11.17
N GLU A 13 -22.32 23.47 -11.65
CA GLU A 13 -23.47 23.07 -10.83
C GLU A 13 -23.05 22.12 -9.70
N GLN A 14 -22.12 21.20 -9.99
CA GLN A 14 -21.52 20.32 -9.00
C GLN A 14 -20.74 21.12 -7.94
N LYS A 15 -19.99 22.13 -8.37
CA LYS A 15 -19.27 23.05 -7.49
C LYS A 15 -20.25 23.80 -6.57
N ASP A 16 -21.30 24.39 -7.12
CA ASP A 16 -22.31 25.11 -6.33
C ASP A 16 -23.03 24.18 -5.34
N ALA A 17 -23.32 22.93 -5.73
CA ALA A 17 -23.92 21.94 -4.85
C ALA A 17 -22.97 21.54 -3.70
N LEU A 18 -21.69 21.33 -4.00
CA LEU A 18 -20.68 20.97 -3.00
C LEU A 18 -20.37 22.12 -2.05
N GLU A 19 -20.30 23.37 -2.53
CA GLU A 19 -20.16 24.54 -1.67
C GLU A 19 -21.34 24.66 -0.70
N ARG A 20 -22.59 24.49 -1.16
CA ARG A 20 -23.77 24.47 -0.28
C ARG A 20 -23.71 23.34 0.76
N ALA A 21 -23.23 22.16 0.37
CA ALA A 21 -23.05 21.05 1.30
C ALA A 21 -22.03 21.42 2.38
N ILE A 22 -20.90 22.02 2.01
CA ILE A 22 -19.86 22.46 2.97
C ILE A 22 -20.40 23.53 3.92
N VAL A 23 -21.12 24.55 3.42
CA VAL A 23 -21.77 25.56 4.27
C VAL A 23 -22.66 24.89 5.33
N SER A 24 -23.45 23.91 4.91
CA SER A 24 -24.35 23.18 5.81
C SER A 24 -23.58 22.39 6.87
N LEU A 25 -22.45 21.77 6.49
CA LEU A 25 -21.57 21.05 7.42
C LEU A 25 -20.91 21.99 8.43
N VAL A 26 -20.46 23.16 7.99
CA VAL A 26 -19.89 24.20 8.87
C VAL A 26 -20.97 24.68 9.86
N ALA A 27 -22.18 24.95 9.37
CA ALA A 27 -23.30 25.37 10.21
C ALA A 27 -23.68 24.33 11.27
N ASP A 28 -23.60 23.04 10.93
CA ASP A 28 -23.82 21.94 11.89
C ASP A 28 -22.55 21.52 12.67
N SER A 29 -21.49 22.33 12.65
CA SER A 29 -20.25 22.08 13.40
C SER A 29 -19.63 20.71 13.12
N TRP A 30 -19.63 20.27 11.86
CA TRP A 30 -18.97 19.04 11.41
C TRP A 30 -19.44 17.73 12.07
N LYS A 31 -20.66 17.68 12.61
CA LYS A 31 -21.20 16.47 13.30
C LYS A 31 -21.28 15.20 12.45
N HIS A 32 -21.04 15.29 11.15
CA HIS A 32 -21.10 14.17 10.24
C HIS A 32 -19.94 13.17 10.46
N PRO A 33 -20.10 11.90 10.05
CA PRO A 33 -19.03 10.90 10.12
C PRO A 33 -17.79 11.31 9.32
N VAL A 34 -16.58 10.98 9.83
CA VAL A 34 -15.31 11.34 9.18
C VAL A 34 -15.19 10.79 7.75
N LYS A 35 -15.72 9.60 7.50
CA LYS A 35 -15.83 9.02 6.15
C LYS A 35 -16.57 9.89 5.14
N SER A 36 -17.60 10.61 5.58
CA SER A 36 -18.32 11.54 4.72
C SER A 36 -17.46 12.76 4.39
N LEU A 37 -16.68 13.24 5.37
CA LEU A 37 -15.74 14.35 5.18
C LEU A 37 -14.58 13.97 4.24
N ALA A 38 -14.03 12.76 4.37
CA ALA A 38 -12.97 12.26 3.49
C ALA A 38 -13.45 12.15 2.03
N ARG A 39 -14.67 11.65 1.83
CA ARG A 39 -15.31 11.60 0.50
C ARG A 39 -15.58 13.00 -0.05
N LEU A 40 -16.04 13.92 0.79
CA LEU A 40 -16.27 15.31 0.38
C LEU A 40 -14.96 15.98 -0.05
N PHE A 41 -13.87 15.76 0.67
CA PHE A 41 -12.54 16.25 0.29
C PHE A 41 -12.12 15.70 -1.09
N TRP A 42 -12.32 14.42 -1.33
CA TRP A 42 -12.07 13.80 -2.63
C TRP A 42 -13.00 14.29 -3.76
N LEU A 43 -14.26 14.62 -3.45
CA LEU A 43 -15.21 15.17 -4.41
C LEU A 43 -14.95 16.63 -4.75
N GLY A 44 -14.55 17.43 -3.76
CA GLY A 44 -14.16 18.82 -3.98
C GLY A 44 -12.84 18.96 -4.72
N ALA A 45 -12.06 17.88 -4.76
CA ALA A 45 -10.71 17.87 -5.28
C ALA A 45 -10.55 18.42 -6.71
N PRO A 46 -11.30 17.93 -7.72
CA PRO A 46 -11.16 18.43 -9.08
C PRO A 46 -11.80 19.81 -9.31
N LEU A 47 -12.63 20.29 -8.37
CA LEU A 47 -13.47 21.48 -8.55
C LEU A 47 -12.88 22.76 -7.95
N LYS A 48 -11.72 22.66 -7.28
CA LYS A 48 -10.99 23.79 -6.68
C LYS A 48 -11.93 24.70 -5.86
N LEU A 49 -12.64 24.10 -4.90
CA LEU A 49 -13.60 24.80 -4.06
C LEU A 49 -12.89 25.90 -3.23
N GLN A 50 -13.26 27.16 -3.45
CA GLN A 50 -12.68 28.32 -2.74
C GLN A 50 -13.64 28.91 -1.70
N GLY A 51 -14.93 28.60 -1.84
CA GLY A 51 -16.00 29.07 -0.98
C GLY A 51 -16.53 30.44 -1.35
N ARG A 52 -17.83 30.47 -1.68
CA ARG A 52 -18.55 31.71 -1.92
C ARG A 52 -18.77 32.50 -0.63
N GLY A 53 -18.37 33.77 -0.63
CA GLY A 53 -19.00 34.80 0.20
C GLY A 53 -18.47 34.96 1.62
N GLY A 54 -17.17 35.22 1.79
CA GLY A 54 -16.62 35.83 3.02
C GLY A 54 -16.65 34.98 4.30
N SER A 55 -17.21 33.77 4.25
CA SER A 55 -17.33 32.84 5.39
C SER A 55 -16.34 31.68 5.27
N GLY A 56 -15.05 32.01 5.27
CA GLY A 56 -13.97 31.05 5.51
C GLY A 56 -13.48 30.31 4.26
N ASP A 57 -12.16 30.29 4.13
CA ASP A 57 -11.42 29.60 3.09
C ASP A 57 -11.62 28.08 3.22
N TYR A 58 -12.51 27.48 2.42
CA TYR A 58 -12.81 26.03 2.49
C TYR A 58 -11.57 25.17 2.28
N ALA A 59 -10.60 25.68 1.51
CA ALA A 59 -9.30 25.07 1.30
C ALA A 59 -8.57 24.81 2.63
N ASN A 60 -8.90 25.54 3.70
CA ASN A 60 -8.28 25.39 5.02
C ASN A 60 -9.18 24.71 6.06
N LEU A 61 -10.50 24.94 6.02
CA LEU A 61 -11.42 24.44 7.04
C LEU A 61 -11.58 22.91 7.01
N LEU A 62 -11.86 22.34 5.83
CA LEU A 62 -12.08 20.90 5.72
C LEU A 62 -10.81 20.08 6.02
N PRO A 63 -9.62 20.45 5.51
CA PRO A 63 -8.38 19.77 5.90
C PRO A 63 -8.06 19.90 7.40
N ALA A 64 -8.35 21.05 8.02
CA ALA A 64 -8.16 21.23 9.46
C ALA A 64 -9.06 20.27 10.28
N GLU A 65 -10.32 20.12 9.87
CA GLU A 65 -11.25 19.18 10.52
C GLU A 65 -10.81 17.73 10.33
N LEU A 66 -10.40 17.35 9.12
CA LEU A 66 -9.86 16.02 8.84
C LEU A 66 -8.58 15.73 9.64
N ARG A 67 -7.73 16.74 9.86
CA ARG A 67 -6.55 16.63 10.73
C ARG A 67 -6.92 16.39 12.18
N ALA A 68 -7.93 17.09 12.69
CA ALA A 68 -8.41 16.94 14.07
C ALA A 68 -8.99 15.54 14.31
N ARG A 69 -9.72 15.01 13.31
CA ARG A 69 -10.41 13.71 13.37
C ARG A 69 -9.64 12.57 12.71
N ALA A 70 -8.36 12.79 12.42
CA ALA A 70 -7.52 11.77 11.81
C ALA A 70 -7.50 10.42 12.54
N PRO A 71 -7.56 10.34 13.89
CA PRO A 71 -7.63 9.06 14.61
C PRO A 71 -8.83 8.17 14.20
N ASP A 72 -9.93 8.79 13.75
CA ASP A 72 -11.16 8.08 13.38
C ASP A 72 -11.14 7.57 11.93
N LEU A 73 -10.13 7.95 11.13
CA LEU A 73 -10.00 7.51 9.73
C LEU A 73 -9.68 6.02 9.66
N ASP A 74 -10.44 5.29 8.85
CA ASP A 74 -10.16 3.90 8.48
C ASP A 74 -9.31 3.79 7.19
N GLY A 75 -8.99 2.57 6.77
CA GLY A 75 -8.21 2.30 5.57
C GLY A 75 -8.78 2.93 4.31
N PRO A 76 -10.05 2.62 3.96
CA PRO A 76 -10.72 3.24 2.82
C PRO A 76 -10.70 4.77 2.86
N ASP A 77 -10.92 5.38 4.01
CA ASP A 77 -10.86 6.84 4.16
C ASP A 77 -9.45 7.37 3.87
N VAL A 78 -8.41 6.71 4.38
CA VAL A 78 -7.01 7.03 4.11
C VAL A 78 -6.68 6.92 2.62
N ALA A 79 -7.14 5.86 1.94
CA ALA A 79 -6.93 5.67 0.50
C ALA A 79 -7.54 6.82 -0.32
N VAL A 80 -8.77 7.21 0.02
CA VAL A 80 -9.50 8.31 -0.61
C VAL A 80 -8.78 9.64 -0.42
N LEU A 81 -8.25 9.91 0.78
CA LEU A 81 -7.49 11.14 1.06
C LEU A 81 -6.17 11.19 0.29
N ILE A 82 -5.42 10.09 0.22
CA ILE A 82 -4.20 10.01 -0.59
C ILE A 82 -4.53 10.29 -2.06
N ALA A 83 -5.57 9.64 -2.60
CA ALA A 83 -6.00 9.86 -3.98
C ALA A 83 -6.44 11.31 -4.26
N ALA A 84 -7.03 11.98 -3.26
CA ALA A 84 -7.41 13.38 -3.37
C ALA A 84 -6.19 14.31 -3.37
N MET A 85 -5.24 14.12 -2.44
CA MET A 85 -4.04 14.96 -2.32
C MET A 85 -3.09 14.86 -3.52
N ARG A 86 -3.15 13.78 -4.30
CA ARG A 86 -2.42 13.65 -5.59
C ARG A 86 -2.85 14.68 -6.63
N ARG A 87 -4.02 15.30 -6.48
CA ARG A 87 -4.52 16.31 -7.42
C ARG A 87 -3.95 17.68 -7.10
N GLU A 88 -3.68 18.46 -8.14
CA GLU A 88 -3.11 19.80 -8.01
C GLU A 88 -4.00 20.72 -7.15
N GLY A 89 -3.39 21.41 -6.19
CA GLY A 89 -4.05 22.43 -5.37
C GLY A 89 -4.67 21.94 -4.06
N LEU A 90 -4.53 20.66 -3.70
CA LEU A 90 -5.11 20.07 -2.48
C LEU A 90 -4.11 19.41 -1.56
N ARG A 91 -2.82 19.59 -1.87
CA ARG A 91 -1.75 19.05 -1.05
C ARG A 91 -1.74 19.81 0.28
N ASP A 92 -2.19 19.15 1.34
CA ASP A 92 -2.03 19.60 2.72
C ASP A 92 -1.04 18.66 3.41
N GLU A 93 0.19 19.14 3.64
CA GLU A 93 1.25 18.32 4.23
C GLU A 93 0.96 17.92 5.67
N ALA A 94 0.25 18.76 6.43
CA ALA A 94 -0.10 18.42 7.80
C ALA A 94 -1.13 17.29 7.81
N LEU A 95 -2.07 17.27 6.86
CA LEU A 95 -3.02 16.18 6.68
C LEU A 95 -2.31 14.92 6.18
N LEU A 96 -1.40 15.05 5.21
CA LEU A 96 -0.59 13.93 4.74
C LEU A 96 0.17 13.26 5.88
N GLN A 97 0.82 14.02 6.77
CA GLN A 97 1.52 13.47 7.93
C GLN A 97 0.57 12.71 8.88
N LYS A 98 -0.65 13.20 9.09
CA LYS A 98 -1.67 12.48 9.87
C LYS A 98 -2.10 11.18 9.20
N VAL A 99 -2.35 11.22 7.89
CA VAL A 99 -2.76 10.08 7.07
C VAL A 99 -1.66 9.00 7.04
N VAL A 100 -0.40 9.40 6.82
CA VAL A 100 0.76 8.51 6.89
C VAL A 100 0.91 7.91 8.29
N GLY A 101 0.69 8.71 9.34
CA GLY A 101 0.65 8.22 10.72
C GLY A 101 -0.42 7.13 10.96
N ARG A 102 -1.58 7.23 10.29
CA ARG A 102 -2.66 6.23 10.41
C ARG A 102 -2.30 4.88 9.82
N LEU A 103 -1.48 4.83 8.77
CA LEU A 103 -1.02 3.58 8.14
C LEU A 103 -0.23 2.65 9.08
N LYS A 104 0.23 3.18 10.21
CA LYS A 104 0.96 2.41 11.23
C LYS A 104 0.04 1.61 12.16
N VAL A 105 -1.27 1.90 12.15
CA VAL A 105 -2.21 1.29 13.08
C VAL A 105 -2.63 -0.09 12.60
N GLU A 106 -2.68 -1.02 13.54
CA GLU A 106 -3.09 -2.39 13.27
C GLU A 106 -4.50 -2.44 12.69
N GLY A 107 -4.69 -3.26 11.65
CA GLY A 107 -5.98 -3.39 10.97
C GLY A 107 -6.35 -2.22 10.07
N ILE A 108 -5.52 -1.17 9.93
CA ILE A 108 -5.85 -0.03 9.05
C ILE A 108 -6.06 -0.46 7.60
N HIS A 109 -5.39 -1.50 7.13
CA HIS A 109 -5.55 -1.99 5.77
C HIS A 109 -6.80 -2.88 5.56
N ALA A 110 -7.59 -3.12 6.61
CA ALA A 110 -8.83 -3.86 6.50
C ALA A 110 -9.84 -3.11 5.61
N GLY A 111 -10.53 -3.84 4.74
CA GLY A 111 -11.53 -3.27 3.84
C GLY A 111 -10.96 -2.62 2.57
N LEU A 112 -9.64 -2.56 2.41
CA LEU A 112 -9.00 -2.15 1.15
C LEU A 112 -8.96 -3.31 0.14
N SER A 113 -9.05 -3.00 -1.15
CA SER A 113 -8.73 -3.96 -2.23
C SER A 113 -7.22 -4.00 -2.49
N ALA A 114 -6.74 -5.03 -3.20
CA ALA A 114 -5.33 -5.10 -3.59
C ALA A 114 -4.93 -3.92 -4.50
N THR A 115 -5.85 -3.49 -5.37
CA THR A 115 -5.70 -2.29 -6.20
C THR A 115 -5.62 -1.02 -5.35
N ASP A 116 -6.42 -0.87 -4.30
CA ASP A 116 -6.33 0.31 -3.41
C ASP A 116 -4.96 0.39 -2.75
N LEU A 117 -4.38 -0.74 -2.31
CA LEU A 117 -3.04 -0.77 -1.72
C LEU A 117 -1.95 -0.34 -2.73
N VAL A 118 -2.11 -0.71 -4.01
CA VAL A 118 -1.23 -0.27 -5.10
C VAL A 118 -1.36 1.23 -5.31
N GLU A 119 -2.59 1.73 -5.49
CA GLU A 119 -2.88 3.16 -5.70
C GLU A 119 -2.37 4.02 -4.52
N MET A 120 -2.51 3.53 -3.29
CA MET A 120 -1.97 4.17 -2.10
C MET A 120 -0.45 4.22 -2.13
N THR A 121 0.22 3.14 -2.51
CA THR A 121 1.69 3.11 -2.60
C THR A 121 2.21 4.12 -3.61
N GLU A 122 1.59 4.19 -4.79
CA GLU A 122 1.93 5.18 -5.81
C GLU A 122 1.65 6.61 -5.32
N GLY A 123 0.51 6.81 -4.65
CA GLY A 123 0.17 8.09 -4.09
C GLY A 123 1.15 8.56 -3.02
N LEU A 124 1.58 7.68 -2.12
CA LEU A 124 2.60 8.00 -1.12
C LEU A 124 3.95 8.36 -1.77
N LYS A 125 4.35 7.64 -2.82
CA LYS A 125 5.54 7.97 -3.60
C LYS A 125 5.43 9.37 -4.22
N GLU A 126 4.31 9.68 -4.88
CA GLU A 126 4.09 10.99 -5.51
C GLU A 126 4.03 12.15 -4.51
N LEU A 127 3.47 11.89 -3.32
CA LEU A 127 3.29 12.88 -2.26
C LEU A 127 4.52 13.02 -1.35
N GLY A 128 5.55 12.17 -1.50
CA GLY A 128 6.73 12.17 -0.63
C GLY A 128 6.45 11.63 0.78
N GLY A 129 5.46 10.75 0.94
CA GLY A 129 5.11 10.07 2.18
C GLY A 129 6.07 8.91 2.53
N GLU A 130 7.39 9.16 2.49
CA GLU A 130 8.46 8.17 2.62
C GLU A 130 8.73 7.71 4.06
N ASP A 131 7.68 7.51 4.86
CA ASP A 131 7.81 7.01 6.22
C ASP A 131 7.94 5.48 6.24
N GLU A 132 9.14 4.98 6.51
CA GLU A 132 9.42 3.54 6.55
C GLU A 132 8.49 2.78 7.50
N ALA A 133 8.12 3.36 8.65
CA ALA A 133 7.26 2.71 9.62
C ALA A 133 5.81 2.58 9.13
N ALA A 134 5.37 3.45 8.21
CA ALA A 134 4.08 3.37 7.55
C ALA A 134 4.12 2.45 6.30
N LEU A 135 5.19 2.55 5.51
CA LEU A 135 5.36 1.80 4.27
C LEU A 135 5.59 0.31 4.52
N ARG A 136 6.19 -0.06 5.66
CA ARG A 136 6.47 -1.47 5.97
C ARG A 136 5.19 -2.30 6.16
N PRO A 137 4.24 -1.92 7.03
CA PRO A 137 2.94 -2.58 7.13
C PRO A 137 2.19 -2.65 5.80
N LEU A 138 2.20 -1.57 5.01
CA LEU A 138 1.58 -1.52 3.69
C LEU A 138 2.21 -2.56 2.74
N GLY A 139 3.53 -2.61 2.66
CA GLY A 139 4.24 -3.56 1.81
C GLY A 139 4.06 -5.02 2.25
N GLN A 140 3.94 -5.28 3.55
CA GLN A 140 3.63 -6.61 4.09
C GLN A 140 2.21 -7.06 3.73
N GLU A 141 1.24 -6.15 3.78
CA GLU A 141 -0.14 -6.47 3.40
C GLU A 141 -0.24 -6.76 1.89
N ILE A 142 0.45 -5.98 1.06
CA ILE A 142 0.56 -6.25 -0.39
C ILE A 142 1.19 -7.62 -0.64
N LEU A 143 2.26 -7.99 0.08
CA LEU A 143 2.87 -9.32 -0.06
C LEU A 143 1.89 -10.44 0.27
N ARG A 144 1.15 -10.30 1.37
CA ARG A 144 0.13 -11.27 1.81
C ARG A 144 -0.89 -11.51 0.71
N ARG A 145 -1.20 -10.46 -0.06
CA ARG A 145 -2.20 -10.45 -1.13
C ARG A 145 -1.60 -10.48 -2.52
N ARG A 146 -0.33 -10.87 -2.68
CA ARG A 146 0.37 -10.87 -3.98
C ARG A 146 -0.37 -11.65 -5.07
N GLY A 147 -1.13 -12.68 -4.68
CA GLY A 147 -1.90 -13.51 -5.61
C GLY A 147 -3.15 -12.81 -6.19
N GLU A 148 -3.55 -11.69 -5.60
CA GLU A 148 -4.66 -10.84 -6.07
C GLU A 148 -4.19 -9.78 -7.07
N LEU A 149 -2.88 -9.52 -7.14
CA LEU A 149 -2.31 -8.51 -8.02
C LEU A 149 -2.14 -9.05 -9.43
N ASN A 150 -2.49 -8.22 -10.42
CA ASN A 150 -2.14 -8.50 -11.80
C ASN A 150 -0.64 -8.16 -12.07
N PRO A 151 -0.07 -8.57 -13.23
CA PRO A 151 1.34 -8.32 -13.54
C PRO A 151 1.72 -6.83 -13.58
N ASP A 152 0.81 -5.96 -14.05
CA ASP A 152 1.02 -4.51 -14.11
C ASP A 152 1.05 -3.91 -12.69
N GLU A 153 0.06 -4.22 -11.86
CA GLU A 153 0.00 -3.79 -10.45
C GLU A 153 1.25 -4.23 -9.68
N SER A 154 1.69 -5.47 -9.88
CA SER A 154 2.93 -5.98 -9.29
C SER A 154 4.13 -5.12 -9.69
N HIS A 155 4.27 -4.82 -10.98
CA HIS A 155 5.36 -3.97 -11.48
C HIS A 155 5.30 -2.55 -10.89
N ARG A 156 4.12 -1.95 -10.82
CA ARG A 156 3.90 -0.59 -10.29
C ARG A 156 4.27 -0.49 -8.81
N VAL A 157 3.88 -1.46 -7.98
CA VAL A 157 4.28 -1.49 -6.57
C VAL A 157 5.80 -1.64 -6.43
N HIS A 158 6.41 -2.55 -7.18
CA HIS A 158 7.88 -2.72 -7.19
C HIS A 158 8.60 -1.41 -7.52
N ALA A 159 8.15 -0.71 -8.57
CA ALA A 159 8.72 0.56 -9.00
C ALA A 159 8.54 1.67 -7.93
N ALA A 160 7.37 1.74 -7.29
CA ALA A 160 7.09 2.73 -6.26
C ALA A 160 7.96 2.53 -5.01
N PHE A 161 8.04 1.31 -4.48
CA PHE A 161 8.90 1.00 -3.32
C PHE A 161 10.39 1.19 -3.63
N GLN A 162 10.83 0.86 -4.84
CA GLN A 162 12.20 1.14 -5.29
C GLN A 162 12.49 2.64 -5.31
N ALA A 163 11.55 3.46 -5.81
CA ALA A 163 11.70 4.92 -5.87
C ALA A 163 11.76 5.55 -4.47
N MET A 164 10.97 5.04 -3.52
CA MET A 164 10.98 5.47 -2.11
C MET A 164 12.17 4.89 -1.32
N LYS A 165 13.19 4.32 -1.99
CA LYS A 165 14.41 3.74 -1.39
C LYS A 165 14.15 2.62 -0.37
N LEU A 166 12.99 1.98 -0.45
CA LEU A 166 12.57 0.87 0.41
C LEU A 166 12.20 -0.32 -0.47
N PRO A 167 13.17 -0.98 -1.12
CA PRO A 167 12.88 -2.07 -2.04
C PRO A 167 12.08 -3.18 -1.35
N LEU A 168 11.04 -3.69 -2.01
CA LEU A 168 10.13 -4.70 -1.42
C LEU A 168 10.84 -5.87 -0.71
N PRO A 169 11.95 -6.45 -1.22
CA PRO A 169 12.68 -7.47 -0.49
C PRO A 169 13.15 -7.07 0.92
N SER A 170 13.48 -5.80 1.18
CA SER A 170 13.84 -5.35 2.54
C SER A 170 12.59 -5.15 3.42
N VAL A 171 11.50 -4.69 2.83
CA VAL A 171 10.21 -4.47 3.50
C VAL A 171 9.52 -5.79 3.89
N TRP A 172 9.69 -6.82 3.06
CA TRP A 172 9.09 -8.14 3.23
C TRP A 172 9.82 -9.04 4.22
N MET A 173 11.04 -8.68 4.61
CA MET A 173 11.73 -9.39 5.68
C MET A 173 11.13 -9.03 7.03
N LYS A 174 10.95 -10.04 7.88
CA LYS A 174 10.61 -9.81 9.29
C LYS A 174 11.73 -9.01 9.95
N PRO A 175 11.41 -8.06 10.85
CA PRO A 175 12.43 -7.40 11.68
C PRO A 175 13.31 -8.46 12.37
N GLY A 176 14.63 -8.39 12.16
CA GLY A 176 15.60 -9.34 12.74
C GLY A 176 15.90 -10.59 11.89
N ALA A 177 15.30 -10.76 10.71
CA ALA A 177 15.70 -11.82 9.79
C ALA A 177 17.04 -11.45 9.12
N ALA A 178 18.12 -12.14 9.51
CA ALA A 178 19.44 -11.93 8.91
C ALA A 178 19.43 -12.33 7.43
N THR A 179 19.70 -11.36 6.56
CA THR A 179 20.01 -11.62 5.15
C THR A 179 21.37 -12.31 5.05
N LYS A 180 21.39 -13.64 4.99
CA LYS A 180 22.58 -14.35 4.52
C LYS A 180 22.73 -14.09 3.02
N ARG A 181 23.52 -13.08 2.65
CA ARG A 181 24.04 -12.92 1.29
C ARG A 181 25.10 -14.00 1.04
N GLY A 182 24.66 -15.17 0.57
CA GLY A 182 25.53 -16.13 -0.10
C GLY A 182 25.47 -15.86 -1.59
N GLY A 183 26.61 -15.54 -2.21
CA GLY A 183 26.70 -15.46 -3.67
C GLY A 183 26.18 -16.75 -4.30
N SER A 184 25.24 -16.59 -5.23
CA SER A 184 24.69 -17.58 -6.17
C SER A 184 23.67 -18.63 -5.72
N GLN A 185 23.12 -18.63 -4.50
CA GLN A 185 21.95 -19.48 -4.20
C GLN A 185 21.12 -18.98 -3.02
N ILE A 186 19.84 -18.68 -3.26
CA ILE A 186 18.85 -18.43 -2.20
C ILE A 186 18.47 -19.79 -1.61
N LEU A 187 19.17 -20.23 -0.58
CA LEU A 187 18.76 -21.35 0.27
C LEU A 187 17.66 -20.86 1.22
N THR A 188 16.42 -21.25 0.96
CA THR A 188 15.31 -21.10 1.90
C THR A 188 15.50 -22.12 3.02
N THR A 189 16.19 -21.75 4.11
CA THR A 189 16.09 -22.52 5.35
C THR A 189 14.73 -22.23 5.98
N GLN A 190 13.71 -22.98 5.57
CA GLN A 190 12.52 -23.18 6.40
C GLN A 190 12.98 -23.96 7.63
N ALA A 191 13.00 -23.30 8.79
CA ALA A 191 13.01 -24.01 10.06
C ALA A 191 11.65 -24.71 10.20
N PHE A 192 11.59 -25.98 9.83
CA PHE A 192 10.51 -26.87 10.24
C PHE A 192 10.54 -26.92 11.77
N ALA A 193 9.54 -26.33 12.42
CA ALA A 193 9.25 -26.63 13.81
C ALA A 193 8.87 -28.13 13.87
N PRO A 194 9.60 -28.97 14.62
CA PRO A 194 9.23 -30.38 14.74
C PRO A 194 7.88 -30.45 15.47
N GLN A 195 6.89 -31.05 14.81
CA GLN A 195 5.66 -31.49 15.49
C GLN A 195 6.06 -32.56 16.53
N GLU A 196 5.64 -32.35 17.78
CA GLU A 196 5.73 -33.38 18.83
C GLU A 196 4.98 -34.63 18.37
N GLY A 197 5.69 -35.78 18.30
CA GLY A 197 5.08 -37.07 17.98
C GLY A 197 5.93 -38.07 17.20
N HIS A 198 7.11 -37.69 16.68
CA HIS A 198 7.98 -38.62 15.95
C HIS A 198 9.37 -38.77 16.59
N GLU A 199 9.41 -39.41 17.76
CA GLU A 199 10.65 -39.96 18.31
C GLU A 199 11.08 -41.20 17.49
N LYS A 200 11.94 -41.01 16.50
CA LYS A 200 12.70 -42.12 15.90
C LYS A 200 13.91 -42.44 16.77
N LYS A 201 13.83 -43.59 17.45
CA LYS A 201 14.91 -44.25 18.21
C LYS A 201 16.24 -44.20 17.42
N ARG A 202 17.22 -43.49 17.95
CA ARG A 202 18.63 -43.58 17.52
C ARG A 202 19.25 -44.87 18.06
N ARG A 203 19.77 -45.72 17.18
CA ARG A 203 20.81 -46.70 17.50
C ARG A 203 21.75 -46.90 16.31
N GLY A 204 23.04 -46.75 16.57
CA GLY A 204 24.10 -47.58 15.99
C GLY A 204 24.80 -47.06 14.73
N ASN A 205 26.08 -46.70 14.90
CA ASN A 205 27.09 -46.59 13.84
C ASN A 205 27.17 -47.85 12.97
N ASN A 206 27.41 -47.67 11.66
CA ASN A 206 28.48 -48.36 10.93
C ASN A 206 28.72 -47.71 9.55
N GLU A 207 29.99 -47.52 9.25
CA GLU A 207 30.56 -47.11 7.96
C GLU A 207 30.08 -48.01 6.82
N ILE A 208 29.65 -47.41 5.69
CA ILE A 208 29.84 -48.00 4.36
C ILE A 208 30.07 -46.84 3.37
N GLU A 209 31.33 -46.59 3.03
CA GLU A 209 31.72 -45.98 1.76
C GLU A 209 31.18 -46.86 0.63
N ARG A 210 30.28 -46.33 -0.22
CA ARG A 210 30.02 -46.88 -1.55
C ARG A 210 29.93 -45.76 -2.58
N VAL A 211 31.07 -45.63 -3.24
CA VAL A 211 31.34 -44.96 -4.50
C VAL A 211 30.22 -45.24 -5.51
N SER A 212 29.62 -44.19 -6.09
CA SER A 212 28.81 -44.32 -7.31
C SER A 212 29.75 -44.26 -8.53
N PRO A 213 29.69 -45.20 -9.49
CA PRO A 213 30.59 -45.21 -10.63
C PRO A 213 30.25 -44.10 -11.66
N PRO A 214 31.23 -43.61 -12.42
CA PRO A 214 31.05 -42.51 -13.37
C PRO A 214 30.25 -42.95 -14.60
N ARG A 215 29.32 -42.10 -15.05
CA ARG A 215 28.58 -42.28 -16.30
C ARG A 215 29.51 -42.01 -17.49
N VAL A 216 29.76 -43.04 -18.29
CA VAL A 216 30.40 -42.95 -19.61
C VAL A 216 29.40 -42.37 -20.60
N VAL A 217 29.67 -41.16 -21.12
CA VAL A 217 28.99 -40.63 -22.31
C VAL A 217 29.75 -41.16 -23.53
N ARG A 218 29.10 -41.99 -24.34
CA ARG A 218 29.65 -42.47 -25.63
C ARG A 218 29.45 -41.39 -26.69
N ASP A 219 30.56 -40.93 -27.25
CA ASP A 219 30.58 -40.10 -28.46
C ASP A 219 30.04 -40.88 -29.65
N TYR A 220 28.97 -40.38 -30.29
CA TYR A 220 28.56 -40.83 -31.62
C TYR A 220 29.32 -40.03 -32.67
N LYS A 221 30.36 -40.65 -33.24
CA LYS A 221 31.01 -40.22 -34.48
C LYS A 221 30.43 -41.06 -35.62
N MET A 222 29.52 -40.50 -36.40
CA MET A 222 29.07 -41.10 -37.67
C MET A 222 29.88 -40.47 -38.81
N MET A 223 30.53 -41.33 -39.59
CA MET A 223 31.36 -41.00 -40.74
C MET A 223 30.52 -40.54 -41.93
N SER A 224 31.13 -39.64 -42.73
CA SER A 224 30.72 -39.34 -44.10
C SER A 224 30.89 -40.54 -45.03
N TYR A 225 30.01 -40.64 -46.02
CA TYR A 225 30.28 -41.28 -47.31
C TYR A 225 30.25 -40.20 -48.39
#